data_AF-A0A1I2M7Y0-F1
#
_entry.id   AF-A0A1I2M7Y0-F1
#
_cell.length_a   1.000
_cell.length_b   1.000
_cell.length_c   1.000
_cell.angle_alpha   90.00
_cell.angle_beta   90.00
_cell.angle_gamma   90.00
#
_symmetry.space_group_name_H-M   'P 1'
#
loop_
_entity.id
_entity.type
_entity.pdbx_description
1 polymer ?
#
loop_
_entity_poly.entity_id
_entity_poly.type
_entity_poly.pdbx_seq_one_letter_code
_entity_poly.pdbx_strand_id
1 'polypeptide(L)' 'MEHPYRKYESSPRWPVIRKLIEDLEANNDLILQTPMEYIVGYLCKGLEQENGTR' A
#
# COMPACT_ATOMS: atom_id res chain seq x y z
N MET A 1 1.99 -10.99 -10.29
CA MET A 1 3.14 -10.31 -10.95
C MET A 1 4.24 -10.15 -9.90
N GLU A 2 5.51 -10.19 -10.31
CA GLU A 2 6.59 -9.82 -9.40
C GLU A 2 6.60 -8.29 -9.22
N HIS A 3 6.51 -7.81 -7.97
CA HIS A 3 6.65 -6.39 -7.62
C HIS A 3 7.67 -6.23 -6.49
N PRO A 4 8.37 -5.08 -6.39
CA PRO A 4 9.49 -4.91 -5.46
C PRO A 4 9.08 -4.90 -3.99
N TYR A 5 7.78 -4.84 -3.70
CA TYR A 5 7.23 -4.70 -2.36
C TYR A 5 6.71 -5.99 -1.74
N ARG A 6 7.01 -7.16 -2.33
CA ARG A 6 6.51 -8.46 -1.85
C ARG A 6 6.75 -8.72 -0.37
N LYS A 7 7.90 -8.28 0.17
CA LYS A 7 8.23 -8.44 1.60
C LYS A 7 7.30 -7.68 2.55
N TYR A 8 6.53 -6.72 2.03
CA TYR A 8 5.59 -5.91 2.80
C TYR A 8 4.15 -6.46 2.76
N GLU A 9 3.86 -7.49 1.94
CA GLU A 9 2.52 -8.11 1.89
C GLU A 9 2.10 -8.74 3.22
N SER A 10 3.08 -9.22 4.01
CA SER A 10 2.84 -9.73 5.36
C SER A 10 2.65 -8.63 6.41
N SER A 11 2.78 -7.36 6.04
CA SER A 11 2.59 -6.24 6.97
C SER A 11 1.14 -6.20 7.45
N PRO A 12 0.86 -6.09 8.76
CA PRO A 12 -0.50 -5.93 9.28
C PRO A 12 -1.23 -4.71 8.73
N ARG A 13 -0.47 -3.72 8.20
CA ARG A 13 -0.99 -2.50 7.58
C ARG A 13 -1.44 -2.70 6.14
N TRP A 14 -0.94 -3.74 5.45
CA TRP A 14 -1.26 -4.01 4.05
C TRP A 14 -2.76 -4.11 3.77
N PRO A 15 -3.55 -4.96 4.46
CA PRO A 15 -4.98 -5.05 4.20
C PRO A 15 -5.73 -3.75 4.51
N VAL A 16 -5.28 -3.00 5.51
CA VAL A 16 -5.89 -1.71 5.89
C VAL A 16 -5.68 -0.66 4.80
N ILE A 17 -4.44 -0.49 4.35
CA ILE A 17 -4.10 0.50 3.31
C ILE A 17 -4.76 0.13 1.98
N ARG A 18 -4.73 -1.16 1.60
CA ARG A 18 -5.42 -1.66 0.40
C ARG A 18 -6.90 -1.29 0.43
N LYS A 19 -7.58 -1.54 1.54
CA LYS A 19 -9.00 -1.22 1.69
C LYS A 19 -9.28 0.28 1.58
N LEU A 20 -8.46 1.11 2.21
CA LEU A 20 -8.61 2.57 2.12
C LEU A 20 -8.44 3.08 0.68
N ILE A 21 -7.49 2.54 -0.08
CA ILE A 21 -7.30 2.92 -1.49
C ILE A 21 -8.48 2.43 -2.34
N GLU A 22 -8.96 1.20 -2.12
CA GLU A 22 -10.16 0.68 -2.79
C GLU A 22 -11.39 1.56 -2.53
N ASP A 23 -11.58 2.04 -1.30
CA ASP A 23 -12.69 2.93 -0.95
C ASP A 23 -12.57 4.28 -1.67
N LEU A 24 -11.36 4.83 -1.79
CA LEU A 24 -11.11 6.07 -2.54
C LEU A 24 -11.33 5.90 -4.05
N GLU A 25 -10.91 4.78 -4.63
CA GLU A 25 -11.16 4.46 -6.04
C GLU A 25 -12.67 4.28 -6.29
N ALA A 26 -13.37 3.56 -5.42
CA ALA A 26 -14.81 3.35 -5.52
C ALA A 26 -15.63 4.65 -5.40
N ASN A 27 -15.15 5.61 -4.61
CA ASN A 27 -15.77 6.92 -4.47
C ASN A 27 -15.39 7.90 -5.59
N ASN A 28 -14.55 7.49 -6.56
CA ASN A 28 -13.97 8.34 -7.60
C ASN A 28 -13.09 9.48 -7.05
N ASP A 29 -12.60 9.35 -5.83
CA ASP A 29 -11.65 10.29 -5.24
C ASP A 29 -10.24 10.10 -5.83
N LEU A 30 -9.95 8.89 -6.31
CA LEU A 30 -8.69 8.51 -6.95
C LEU A 30 -8.93 7.67 -8.21
N ILE A 31 -8.02 7.80 -9.17
CA ILE A 31 -7.88 6.87 -10.30
C ILE A 31 -6.48 6.27 -10.23
N LEU A 32 -6.38 4.95 -10.07
CA LEU A 32 -5.09 4.28 -9.98
C LEU A 32 -4.46 4.16 -11.37
N GLN A 33 -3.24 4.67 -11.52
CA GLN A 33 -2.45 4.57 -12.76
C GLN A 33 -1.45 3.41 -12.73
N THR A 34 -1.26 2.79 -11.56
CA THR A 34 -0.34 1.68 -11.33
C THR A 34 -1.05 0.58 -10.54
N PRO A 35 -0.57 -0.68 -10.60
CA PRO A 35 -1.20 -1.76 -9.87
C PRO A 35 -1.22 -1.51 -8.35
N MET A 36 -2.29 -1.94 -7.69
CA MET A 36 -2.54 -1.76 -6.26
C MET A 36 -1.33 -2.16 -5.40
N GLU A 37 -0.65 -3.25 -5.75
CA GLU A 37 0.48 -3.81 -4.98
C GLU A 37 1.70 -2.87 -4.97
N TYR A 38 1.88 -2.05 -6.00
CA TYR A 38 2.93 -1.03 -6.03
C TYR A 38 2.63 0.12 -5.06
N ILE A 39 1.37 0.53 -4.99
CA ILE A 39 0.91 1.65 -4.17
C ILE A 39 0.89 1.23 -2.69
N VAL A 40 0.18 0.14 -2.38
CA VAL A 40 0.10 -0.41 -1.02
C VAL A 40 1.50 -0.75 -0.51
N GLY A 41 2.32 -1.39 -1.34
CA GLY A 41 3.67 -1.77 -0.98
C GLY A 41 4.61 -0.59 -0.69
N TYR A 42 4.52 0.49 -1.47
CA TYR A 42 5.29 1.71 -1.20
C TYR A 42 4.87 2.36 0.13
N LEU A 43 3.57 2.42 0.42
CA LEU A 43 3.05 2.99 1.65
C LEU A 43 3.42 2.15 2.87
N CYS A 44 3.32 0.82 2.80
CA CYS A 44 3.81 -0.08 3.84
C CYS A 44 5.31 0.12 4.11
N LYS A 45 6.14 0.22 3.05
CA LYS A 45 7.57 0.53 3.18
C LYS A 45 7.79 1.82 3.96
N GLY A 46 7.11 2.91 3.60
CA GLY A 46 7.27 4.20 4.27
C GLY A 46 6.92 4.13 5.76
N LEU A 47 5.79 3.51 6.08
CA LEU A 47 5.32 3.37 7.46
C LEU A 47 6.21 2.45 8.31
N GLU A 48 6.83 1.42 7.74
CA GLU A 48 7.79 0.60 8.46
C GLU A 48 9.13 1.33 8.68
N GLN A 49 9.56 2.17 7.73
CA GLN A 49 10.77 2.98 7.86
C GLN A 49 10.62 4.10 8.90
N GLU A 50 9.46 4.76 8.98
CA GLU A 50 9.19 5.75 10.04
C GLU A 50 9.19 5.13 11.45
N ASN A 51 8.75 3.88 11.58
CA ASN A 51 8.79 3.17 12.86
C ASN A 51 10.18 2.63 13.25
N GLY A 52 11.15 2.66 12.34
CA GLY A 52 12.55 2.26 12.60
C GLY A 52 13.47 3.40 13.05
N THR A 53 12.96 4.63 13.12
CA THR A 53 13.75 5.84 13.48
C THR A 53 13.45 6.35 14.90
N ARG A 54 13.04 5.46 15.82
CA ARG A 54 12.93 5.76 17.26
C ARG A 54 13.98 5.00 18.05
#